data_AF-A0A452ZFH8-F1
#
_entry.id   AF-A0A452ZFH8-F1
#
_cell.length_a   1.000
_cell.length_b   1.000
_cell.length_c   1.000
_cell.angle_alpha   90.00
_cell.angle_beta   90.00
_cell.angle_gamma   90.00
#
_symmetry.space_group_name_H-M   'P 1'
#
loop_
_entity.id
_entity.type
_entity.pdbx_description
1 polymer ?
#
loop_
_entity_poly.entity_id
_entity_poly.type
_entity_poly.pdbx_seq_one_letter_code
_entity_poly.pdbx_strand_id
1 'polypeptide(L)'
;ATRIAYTADNEFRRVVTLDGALFEKSGTMSGGGGKPRGGKMGTSIRESVSEEAVMNAENDLNKLVDQLSKLRENINDAKKRYRSLEDAKSRLEMELAKAKKEVESMNAQYTYNEKRLDSLEAAANPKDDEISRMKELDDLISTEQVALKKLEKSSSKLKDQASELQQKIENAGGQVLKDQKAKVEKIQSELDKTSSDINRHKVKITTCEKLMKKLAKGVEEAKKEMENLLAQKEKLMSVFKEIEKKAFLVQEDYKKTQEMIDTHKEELDKTKEDYNKTKKVVDELRATEVDAEYKLQDTKKLAKEWEMKVKAYKKRLADIQTNLAKHMDQLQKDAIDPEKLKETLSDEHLNEMCDLKKAMEMVALLEAQIKDSSPNLDSIAEYRTKARLYGERVDELNATTQERDDLKKLYDGLRKRRLDEFMAGFNLISLKLKEMYQMITLGGDAELELVDSLDPFSEGVVFSVRPPKKSWKNIANLSGG
;
A
#
# COMPACT_ATOMS: atom_id res chain seq x y z
N ALA A 1 10.61 7.93 -52.31
CA ALA A 1 11.47 6.97 -51.58
C ALA A 1 10.67 5.97 -50.73
N THR A 2 9.54 6.36 -50.12
CA THR A 2 8.61 5.45 -49.40
C THR A 2 8.12 4.26 -50.23
N ARG A 3 7.88 4.43 -51.54
CA ARG A 3 7.42 3.33 -52.42
C ARG A 3 8.50 2.26 -52.68
N ILE A 4 9.77 2.61 -52.59
CA ILE A 4 10.90 1.71 -52.90
C ILE A 4 11.15 0.72 -51.75
N ALA A 5 10.90 1.12 -50.50
CA ALA A 5 11.12 0.26 -49.32
C ALA A 5 10.06 -0.86 -49.16
N TYR A 6 8.89 -0.73 -49.79
CA TYR A 6 7.74 -1.62 -49.59
C TYR A 6 7.22 -2.25 -50.90
N THR A 7 8.11 -2.57 -51.85
CA THR A 7 7.73 -3.30 -53.07
C THR A 7 8.00 -4.80 -52.88
N ALA A 8 7.03 -5.65 -53.24
CA ALA A 8 7.01 -7.09 -52.92
C ALA A 8 8.17 -7.91 -53.50
N ASP A 9 8.81 -7.46 -54.58
CA ASP A 9 9.80 -8.26 -55.31
C ASP A 9 11.28 -7.89 -55.04
N ASN A 10 11.57 -6.91 -54.16
CA ASN A 10 12.95 -6.63 -53.73
C ASN A 10 12.98 -6.00 -52.32
N GLU A 11 13.17 -6.84 -51.29
CA GLU A 11 13.34 -6.39 -49.91
C GLU A 11 14.73 -5.79 -49.67
N PHE A 12 14.85 -4.47 -49.76
CA PHE A 12 16.06 -3.77 -49.31
C PHE A 12 16.04 -3.64 -47.77
N ARG A 13 17.05 -4.23 -47.08
CA ARG A 13 17.10 -4.32 -45.60
C ARG A 13 17.12 -2.97 -44.87
N ARG A 14 17.58 -1.89 -45.54
CA ARG A 14 17.61 -0.52 -45.00
C ARG A 14 17.66 0.48 -46.16
N VAL A 15 16.80 1.48 -46.16
CA VAL A 15 16.76 2.52 -47.21
C VAL A 15 16.87 3.90 -46.59
N VAL A 16 17.80 4.72 -47.09
CA VAL A 16 17.97 6.13 -46.71
C VAL A 16 17.44 7.00 -47.84
N THR A 17 16.59 7.97 -47.52
CA THR A 17 16.11 8.95 -48.49
C THR A 17 17.13 10.08 -48.67
N LEU A 18 17.07 10.79 -49.80
CA LEU A 18 17.90 11.99 -50.01
C LEU A 18 17.65 13.09 -48.97
N ASP A 19 16.49 13.06 -48.30
CA ASP A 19 16.11 13.97 -47.22
C ASP A 19 16.58 13.48 -45.82
N GLY A 20 17.39 12.41 -45.76
CA GLY A 20 17.96 11.88 -44.52
C GLY A 20 17.00 11.04 -43.67
N ALA A 21 15.87 10.62 -44.22
CA ALA A 21 14.95 9.71 -43.53
C ALA A 21 15.41 8.26 -43.67
N LEU A 22 15.43 7.53 -42.56
CA LEU A 22 15.88 6.14 -42.50
C LEU A 22 14.68 5.21 -42.31
N PHE A 23 14.55 4.22 -43.20
CA PHE A 23 13.54 3.18 -43.12
C PHE A 23 14.18 1.84 -42.77
N GLU A 24 13.72 1.23 -41.67
CA GLU A 24 14.15 -0.10 -41.20
C GLU A 24 13.10 -1.19 -41.47
N LYS A 25 13.54 -2.46 -41.52
CA LYS A 25 12.70 -3.62 -41.86
C LYS A 25 11.50 -3.83 -40.93
N SER A 26 11.58 -3.32 -39.69
CA SER A 26 10.51 -3.37 -38.69
C SER A 26 9.36 -2.39 -38.96
N GLY A 27 9.41 -1.60 -40.05
CA GLY A 27 8.41 -0.57 -40.36
C GLY A 27 8.63 0.74 -39.58
N THR A 28 9.71 0.82 -38.81
CA THR A 28 10.07 2.02 -38.05
C THR A 28 10.74 3.03 -38.98
N MET A 29 10.20 4.25 -39.02
CA MET A 29 10.79 5.40 -39.71
C MET A 29 11.44 6.29 -38.66
N SER A 30 12.75 6.51 -38.78
CA SER A 30 13.48 7.43 -37.90
C SER A 30 14.20 8.50 -38.72
N GLY A 31 14.02 9.76 -38.31
CA GLY A 31 14.54 10.93 -39.02
C GLY A 31 13.63 11.37 -40.18
N GLY A 32 13.31 12.66 -40.20
CA GLY A 32 12.39 13.24 -41.18
C GLY A 32 11.77 14.52 -40.64
N GLY A 33 12.59 15.56 -40.45
CA GLY A 33 12.13 16.81 -39.88
C GLY A 33 13.24 17.80 -39.61
N GLY A 34 13.95 18.25 -40.64
CA GLY A 34 14.88 19.38 -40.49
C GLY A 34 15.82 19.57 -41.68
N LYS A 35 16.07 20.83 -42.04
CA LYS A 35 17.06 21.23 -43.05
C LYS A 35 18.42 20.57 -42.78
N PRO A 36 19.15 20.15 -43.84
CA PRO A 36 20.47 19.55 -43.68
C PRO A 36 21.42 20.53 -42.98
N ARG A 37 21.90 20.15 -41.79
CA ARG A 37 22.98 20.86 -41.11
C ARG A 37 24.31 20.41 -41.71
N GLY A 38 24.75 21.12 -42.75
CA GLY A 38 26.13 21.03 -43.23
C GLY A 38 27.09 21.66 -42.23
N GLY A 39 28.20 20.98 -41.93
CA GLY A 39 29.27 21.50 -41.09
C GLY A 39 29.91 22.74 -41.74
N LYS A 40 29.78 23.90 -41.10
CA LYS A 40 30.50 25.12 -41.47
C LYS A 40 31.85 25.14 -40.76
N MET A 41 32.89 24.61 -41.41
CA MET A 41 34.27 24.96 -41.06
C MET A 41 34.62 26.28 -41.74
N GLY A 42 34.99 27.29 -40.94
CA GLY A 42 35.60 28.53 -41.42
C GLY A 42 34.78 29.79 -41.19
N THR A 43 34.95 30.42 -40.02
CA THR A 43 35.17 31.88 -39.82
C THR A 43 35.42 32.16 -38.34
N SER A 44 36.44 32.99 -38.08
CA SER A 44 36.93 33.57 -36.82
C SER A 44 36.03 33.50 -35.58
N ILE A 45 36.59 33.00 -34.47
CA ILE A 45 36.09 33.18 -33.10
C ILE A 45 36.03 34.69 -32.81
N ARG A 46 34.83 35.20 -32.55
CA ARG A 46 34.65 36.48 -31.87
C ARG A 46 34.46 36.18 -30.38
N GLU A 47 35.41 36.59 -29.56
CA GLU A 47 35.21 36.72 -28.11
C GLU A 47 35.00 38.20 -27.77
N SER A 48 33.78 38.52 -27.40
CA SER A 48 33.46 39.22 -26.14
C SER A 48 31.95 39.40 -26.11
N VAL A 49 31.28 38.51 -25.37
CA VAL A 49 29.90 38.79 -24.93
C VAL A 49 30.05 39.88 -23.87
N SER A 50 29.41 41.04 -24.09
CA SER A 50 29.39 42.13 -23.10
C SER A 50 28.91 41.60 -21.74
N GLU A 51 29.58 41.97 -20.64
CA GLU A 51 29.15 41.62 -19.28
C GLU A 51 27.70 42.02 -19.01
N GLU A 52 27.24 43.14 -19.59
CA GLU A 52 25.84 43.58 -19.49
C GLU A 52 24.87 42.61 -20.18
N ALA A 53 25.28 42.00 -21.29
CA ALA A 53 24.45 41.02 -22.00
C ALA A 53 24.36 39.70 -21.21
N VAL A 54 25.45 39.30 -20.53
CA VAL A 54 25.45 38.13 -19.64
C VAL A 54 24.57 38.40 -18.41
N MET A 55 24.72 39.55 -17.74
CA MET A 55 23.89 39.91 -16.58
C MET A 55 22.41 40.01 -16.93
N ASN A 56 22.06 40.58 -18.10
CA ASN A 56 20.66 40.64 -18.55
C ASN A 56 20.10 39.24 -18.83
N ALA A 57 20.88 38.36 -19.48
CA ALA A 57 20.48 36.98 -19.71
C ALA A 57 20.32 36.17 -18.42
N GLU A 58 21.19 36.38 -17.42
CA GLU A 58 21.07 35.78 -16.08
C GLU A 58 19.84 36.28 -15.34
N ASN A 59 19.56 37.59 -15.39
CA ASN A 59 18.35 38.16 -14.79
C ASN A 59 17.07 37.62 -15.44
N ASP A 60 17.05 37.46 -16.76
CA ASP A 60 15.91 36.89 -17.47
C ASP A 60 15.77 35.38 -17.24
N LEU A 61 16.89 34.66 -17.11
CA LEU A 61 16.89 33.26 -16.68
C LEU A 61 16.30 33.12 -15.27
N ASN A 62 16.72 33.96 -14.33
CA ASN A 62 16.19 33.95 -12.96
C ASN A 62 14.68 34.24 -12.91
N LYS A 63 14.21 35.23 -13.68
CA LYS A 63 12.76 35.51 -13.82
C LYS A 63 12.00 34.32 -14.40
N LEU A 64 12.55 33.67 -15.43
CA LEU A 64 11.93 32.49 -16.04
C LEU A 64 11.91 31.30 -15.08
N VAL A 65 12.97 31.09 -14.31
CA VAL A 65 13.05 30.05 -13.27
C VAL A 65 12.02 30.31 -12.17
N ASP A 66 11.86 31.56 -11.73
CA ASP A 66 10.83 31.95 -10.74
C ASP A 66 9.40 31.80 -11.27
N GLN A 67 9.18 32.10 -12.55
CA GLN A 67 7.88 31.85 -13.19
C GLN A 67 7.59 30.35 -13.29
N LEU A 68 8.60 29.55 -13.63
CA LEU A 68 8.49 28.10 -13.74
C LEU A 68 8.23 27.46 -12.37
N SER A 69 8.91 27.92 -11.31
CA SER A 69 8.67 27.45 -9.95
C SER A 69 7.25 27.75 -9.48
N LYS A 70 6.75 28.98 -9.68
CA LYS A 70 5.37 29.38 -9.39
C LYS A 70 4.34 28.56 -10.19
N LEU A 71 4.59 28.33 -11.48
CA LEU A 71 3.71 27.49 -12.30
C LEU A 71 3.69 26.03 -11.82
N ARG A 72 4.83 25.47 -11.41
CA ARG A 72 4.89 24.12 -10.84
C ARG A 72 4.13 24.02 -9.53
N GLU A 73 4.24 25.03 -8.67
CA GLU A 73 3.49 25.11 -7.41
C GLU A 73 1.99 25.18 -7.67
N ASN A 74 1.55 26.07 -8.57
CA ASN A 74 0.15 26.19 -8.98
C ASN A 74 -0.41 24.88 -9.57
N ILE A 75 0.38 24.16 -10.38
CA ILE A 75 -0.02 22.85 -10.93
C ILE A 75 -0.19 21.82 -9.80
N ASN A 76 0.72 21.80 -8.83
CA ASN A 76 0.63 20.88 -7.70
C ASN A 76 -0.58 21.18 -6.83
N ASP A 77 -0.86 22.46 -6.56
CA ASP A 77 -2.04 22.87 -5.79
C ASP A 77 -3.34 22.59 -6.53
N ALA A 78 -3.39 22.85 -7.84
CA ALA A 78 -4.53 22.47 -8.67
C ALA A 78 -4.77 20.95 -8.65
N LYS A 79 -3.71 20.13 -8.73
CA LYS A 79 -3.80 18.67 -8.62
C LYS A 79 -4.30 18.22 -7.26
N LYS A 80 -3.83 18.83 -6.17
CA LYS A 80 -4.31 18.53 -4.81
C LYS A 80 -5.80 18.86 -4.67
N ARG A 81 -6.22 20.04 -5.14
CA ARG A 81 -7.64 20.45 -5.14
C ARG A 81 -8.50 19.50 -5.96
N TYR A 82 -8.05 19.14 -7.16
CA TYR A 82 -8.75 18.19 -8.01
C TYR A 82 -8.97 16.84 -7.32
N ARG A 83 -7.92 16.26 -6.71
CA ARG A 83 -8.04 15.00 -5.95
C ARG A 83 -9.01 15.13 -4.78
N SER A 84 -8.94 16.23 -4.01
CA SER A 84 -9.87 16.44 -2.90
C SER A 84 -11.33 16.58 -3.35
N LEU A 85 -11.57 17.19 -4.51
CA LEU A 85 -12.90 17.32 -5.09
C LEU A 85 -13.40 15.99 -5.64
N GLU A 86 -12.53 15.16 -6.24
CA GLU A 86 -12.87 13.82 -6.71
C GLU A 86 -13.24 12.90 -5.54
N ASP A 87 -12.48 12.95 -4.44
CA ASP A 87 -12.79 12.22 -3.21
C ASP A 87 -14.12 12.69 -2.59
N ALA A 88 -14.36 14.01 -2.57
CA ALA A 88 -15.63 14.57 -2.08
C ALA A 88 -16.81 14.15 -2.96
N LYS A 89 -16.64 14.14 -4.29
CA LYS A 89 -17.65 13.65 -5.23
C LYS A 89 -17.99 12.19 -4.97
N SER A 90 -17.00 11.32 -4.82
CA SER A 90 -17.21 9.91 -4.53
C SER A 90 -17.96 9.69 -3.21
N ARG A 91 -17.62 10.47 -2.17
CA ARG A 91 -18.34 10.45 -0.88
C ARG A 91 -19.80 10.87 -1.03
N LEU A 92 -20.06 11.99 -1.72
CA LEU A 92 -21.41 12.48 -1.96
C LEU A 92 -22.25 11.51 -2.81
N GLU A 93 -21.65 10.83 -3.80
CA GLU A 93 -22.33 9.80 -4.59
C GLU A 93 -22.75 8.60 -3.72
N MET A 94 -21.90 8.19 -2.77
CA MET A 94 -22.22 7.12 -1.83
C MET A 94 -23.32 7.54 -0.85
N GLU A 95 -23.26 8.76 -0.31
CA GLU A 95 -24.30 9.32 0.57
C GLU A 95 -25.65 9.42 -0.15
N LEU A 96 -25.65 9.87 -1.41
CA LEU A 96 -26.84 9.95 -2.23
C LEU A 96 -27.44 8.56 -2.52
N ALA A 97 -26.60 7.55 -2.78
CA ALA A 97 -27.07 6.18 -2.95
C ALA A 97 -27.68 5.61 -1.66
N LYS A 98 -27.09 5.94 -0.49
CA LYS A 98 -27.62 5.55 0.83
C LYS A 98 -28.97 6.23 1.09
N ALA A 99 -29.05 7.55 0.90
CA ALA A 99 -30.28 8.32 1.09
C ALA A 99 -31.41 7.81 0.18
N LYS A 100 -31.11 7.46 -1.09
CA LYS A 100 -32.09 6.85 -2.00
C LYS A 100 -32.65 5.53 -1.45
N LYS A 101 -31.79 4.63 -0.98
CA LYS A 101 -32.24 3.36 -0.38
C LYS A 101 -33.06 3.56 0.90
N GLU A 102 -32.70 4.54 1.72
CA GLU A 102 -33.47 4.91 2.91
C GLU A 102 -34.86 5.41 2.53
N VAL A 103 -34.97 6.28 1.52
CA VAL A 103 -36.27 6.77 1.00
C VAL A 103 -37.11 5.62 0.44
N GLU A 104 -36.54 4.73 -0.34
CA GLU A 104 -37.24 3.55 -0.88
C GLU A 104 -37.77 2.64 0.25
N SER A 105 -36.96 2.38 1.28
CA SER A 105 -37.36 1.61 2.45
C SER A 105 -38.49 2.30 3.24
N MET A 106 -38.39 3.62 3.46
CA MET A 106 -39.41 4.38 4.19
C MET A 106 -40.73 4.43 3.41
N ASN A 107 -40.68 4.56 2.08
CA ASN A 107 -41.88 4.49 1.23
C ASN A 107 -42.52 3.09 1.27
N ALA A 108 -41.74 2.02 1.29
CA ALA A 108 -42.26 0.66 1.46
C ALA A 108 -42.95 0.48 2.84
N GLN A 109 -42.38 1.04 3.90
CA GLN A 109 -43.01 1.04 5.22
C GLN A 109 -44.28 1.89 5.26
N TYR A 110 -44.26 3.06 4.63
CA TYR A 110 -45.43 3.94 4.55
C TYR A 110 -46.61 3.23 3.87
N THR A 111 -46.39 2.67 2.68
CA THR A 111 -47.44 1.94 1.93
C THR A 111 -47.95 0.70 2.66
N TYR A 112 -47.10 0.01 3.43
CA TYR A 112 -47.54 -1.09 4.29
C TYR A 112 -48.42 -0.61 5.45
N ASN A 113 -48.00 0.46 6.13
CA ASN A 113 -48.75 1.02 7.25
C ASN A 113 -50.07 1.66 6.80
N GLU A 114 -50.12 2.28 5.63
CA GLU A 114 -51.33 2.83 5.01
C GLU A 114 -52.36 1.72 4.76
N LYS A 115 -51.97 0.62 4.10
CA LYS A 115 -52.85 -0.55 3.91
C LYS A 115 -53.32 -1.16 5.24
N ARG A 116 -52.44 -1.17 6.25
CA ARG A 116 -52.79 -1.66 7.59
C ARG A 116 -53.79 -0.73 8.26
N LEU A 117 -53.63 0.57 8.12
CA LEU A 117 -54.58 1.56 8.63
C LEU A 117 -55.95 1.37 8.00
N ASP A 118 -56.03 1.25 6.67
CA ASP A 118 -57.30 0.99 5.96
C ASP A 118 -57.99 -0.28 6.46
N SER A 119 -57.22 -1.36 6.67
CA SER A 119 -57.76 -2.63 7.18
C SER A 119 -58.26 -2.52 8.63
N LEU A 120 -57.59 -1.71 9.46
CA LEU A 120 -57.97 -1.47 10.85
C LEU A 120 -59.18 -0.55 10.93
N GLU A 121 -59.25 0.46 10.07
CA GLU A 121 -60.38 1.39 9.99
C GLU A 121 -61.65 0.67 9.52
N ALA A 122 -61.52 -0.21 8.52
CA ALA A 122 -62.61 -1.10 8.09
C ALA A 122 -63.04 -2.09 9.19
N ALA A 123 -62.14 -2.50 10.08
CA ALA A 123 -62.44 -3.39 11.20
C ALA A 123 -62.98 -2.65 12.44
N ALA A 124 -62.66 -1.36 12.61
CA ALA A 124 -63.06 -0.55 13.74
C ALA A 124 -64.47 0.05 13.59
N ASN A 125 -64.94 0.24 12.36
CA ASN A 125 -66.29 0.71 12.10
C ASN A 125 -67.28 -0.47 12.25
N PRO A 126 -68.13 -0.48 13.29
CA PRO A 126 -69.13 -1.53 13.45
C PRO A 126 -70.10 -1.49 12.28
N LYS A 127 -70.49 -2.65 11.79
CA LYS A 127 -71.45 -2.75 10.68
C LYS A 127 -72.83 -2.28 11.15
N ASP A 128 -73.66 -1.78 10.24
CA ASP A 128 -75.01 -1.28 10.57
C ASP A 128 -75.88 -2.33 11.31
N ASP A 129 -75.65 -3.61 11.03
CA ASP A 129 -76.27 -4.74 11.73
C ASP A 129 -75.86 -4.85 13.21
N GLU A 130 -74.59 -4.55 13.53
CA GLU A 130 -74.06 -4.59 14.91
C GLU A 130 -74.58 -3.42 15.73
N ILE A 131 -74.70 -2.23 15.12
CA ILE A 131 -75.31 -1.05 15.74
C ILE A 131 -76.79 -1.30 16.05
N SER A 132 -77.49 -1.96 15.12
CA SER A 132 -78.92 -2.29 15.28
C SER A 132 -79.11 -3.32 16.39
N ARG A 133 -78.26 -4.35 16.44
CA ARG A 133 -78.27 -5.36 17.50
C ARG A 133 -77.86 -4.81 18.87
N MET A 134 -76.95 -3.83 18.93
CA MET A 134 -76.64 -3.12 20.18
C MET A 134 -77.86 -2.39 20.73
N LYS A 135 -78.62 -1.67 19.88
CA LYS A 135 -79.84 -0.99 20.31
C LYS A 135 -80.91 -1.97 20.80
N GLU A 136 -81.10 -3.08 20.09
CA GLU A 136 -82.02 -4.14 20.53
C GLU A 136 -81.60 -4.76 21.87
N LEU A 137 -80.30 -4.98 22.06
CA LEU A 137 -79.76 -5.50 23.32
C LEU A 137 -79.88 -4.48 24.46
N ASP A 138 -79.68 -3.19 24.20
CA ASP A 138 -79.87 -2.13 25.21
C ASP A 138 -81.34 -2.01 25.63
N ASP A 139 -82.28 -2.09 24.67
CA ASP A 139 -83.70 -2.13 24.97
C ASP A 139 -84.07 -3.39 25.78
N LEU A 140 -83.53 -4.55 25.40
CA LEU A 140 -83.72 -5.79 26.15
C LEU A 140 -83.14 -5.68 27.57
N ILE A 141 -81.92 -5.18 27.73
CA ILE A 141 -81.28 -4.96 29.04
C ILE A 141 -82.10 -4.00 29.90
N SER A 142 -82.64 -2.94 29.31
CA SER A 142 -83.51 -2.00 30.01
C SER A 142 -84.79 -2.67 30.52
N THR A 143 -85.43 -3.49 29.68
CA THR A 143 -86.63 -4.26 30.09
C THR A 143 -86.32 -5.29 31.17
N GLU A 144 -85.21 -6.03 31.02
CA GLU A 144 -84.74 -7.01 32.00
C GLU A 144 -84.30 -6.35 33.31
N GLN A 145 -83.70 -5.16 33.29
CA GLN A 145 -83.37 -4.40 34.50
C GLN A 145 -84.62 -3.97 35.26
N VAL A 146 -85.70 -3.60 34.55
CA VAL A 146 -86.99 -3.29 35.19
C VAL A 146 -87.61 -4.55 35.78
N ALA A 147 -87.53 -5.69 35.08
CA ALA A 147 -87.97 -6.98 35.58
C ALA A 147 -87.16 -7.42 36.81
N LEU A 148 -85.82 -7.29 36.78
CA LEU A 148 -84.91 -7.55 37.90
C LEU A 148 -85.23 -6.68 39.10
N LYS A 149 -85.46 -5.37 38.92
CA LYS A 149 -85.85 -4.48 40.04
C LYS A 149 -87.20 -4.88 40.65
N LYS A 150 -88.15 -5.37 39.85
CA LYS A 150 -89.41 -5.94 40.37
C LYS A 150 -89.16 -7.25 41.11
N LEU A 151 -88.31 -8.11 40.55
CA LEU A 151 -87.94 -9.40 41.14
C LEU A 151 -87.20 -9.21 42.45
N GLU A 152 -86.24 -8.29 42.54
CA GLU A 152 -85.50 -7.91 43.75
C GLU A 152 -86.45 -7.43 44.85
N LYS A 153 -87.46 -6.62 44.53
CA LYS A 153 -88.49 -6.20 45.51
C LYS A 153 -89.36 -7.35 46.01
N SER A 154 -89.64 -8.34 45.16
CA SER A 154 -90.37 -9.54 45.57
C SER A 154 -89.48 -10.53 46.33
N SER A 155 -88.22 -10.63 45.90
CA SER A 155 -87.19 -11.48 46.48
C SER A 155 -86.71 -10.95 47.81
N SER A 156 -86.77 -9.64 48.07
CA SER A 156 -86.40 -9.08 49.38
C SER A 156 -87.34 -9.60 50.46
N LYS A 157 -88.66 -9.64 50.19
CA LYS A 157 -89.64 -10.23 51.12
C LYS A 157 -89.39 -11.72 51.36
N LEU A 158 -89.08 -12.47 50.30
CA LEU A 158 -88.72 -13.89 50.42
C LEU A 158 -87.39 -14.07 51.14
N LYS A 159 -86.43 -13.15 50.96
CA LYS A 159 -85.12 -13.15 51.62
C LYS A 159 -85.24 -12.80 53.10
N ASP A 160 -86.15 -11.91 53.47
CA ASP A 160 -86.46 -11.58 54.86
C ASP A 160 -87.12 -12.77 55.56
N GLN A 161 -88.08 -13.42 54.89
CA GLN A 161 -88.71 -14.65 55.39
C GLN A 161 -87.71 -15.81 55.48
N ALA A 162 -86.85 -15.97 54.48
CA ALA A 162 -85.78 -16.96 54.49
C ALA A 162 -84.76 -16.67 55.59
N SER A 163 -84.43 -15.40 55.85
CA SER A 163 -83.54 -14.96 56.93
C SER A 163 -84.15 -15.22 58.30
N GLU A 164 -85.44 -14.96 58.50
CA GLU A 164 -86.15 -15.32 59.72
C GLU A 164 -86.19 -16.84 59.94
N LEU A 165 -86.44 -17.61 58.87
CA LEU A 165 -86.40 -19.07 58.93
C LEU A 165 -84.97 -19.57 59.18
N GLN A 166 -83.96 -18.97 58.55
CA GLN A 166 -82.54 -19.28 58.78
C GLN A 166 -82.16 -19.00 60.23
N GLN A 167 -82.55 -17.87 60.82
CA GLN A 167 -82.33 -17.57 62.24
C GLN A 167 -83.06 -18.55 63.16
N LYS A 168 -84.29 -18.95 62.82
CA LYS A 168 -85.02 -19.98 63.57
C LYS A 168 -84.33 -21.35 63.49
N ILE A 169 -83.83 -21.74 62.32
CA ILE A 169 -83.08 -22.98 62.09
C ILE A 169 -81.73 -22.96 62.81
N GLU A 170 -81.02 -21.83 62.76
CA GLU A 170 -79.70 -21.64 63.36
C GLU A 170 -79.79 -21.61 64.90
N ASN A 171 -80.94 -21.22 65.45
CA ASN A 171 -81.23 -21.27 66.89
C ASN A 171 -81.91 -22.56 67.37
N ALA A 172 -82.50 -23.38 66.47
CA ALA A 172 -83.19 -24.62 66.82
C ALA A 172 -82.26 -25.75 67.31
N GLY A 173 -80.96 -25.69 67.00
CA GLY A 173 -79.97 -26.71 67.37
C GLY A 173 -79.25 -26.51 68.70
N GLY A 174 -79.51 -25.38 69.40
CA GLY A 174 -78.82 -25.02 70.64
C GLY A 174 -77.31 -24.77 70.47
N GLN A 175 -76.61 -24.55 71.59
CA GLN A 175 -75.18 -24.23 71.60
C GLN A 175 -74.30 -25.40 71.10
N VAL A 176 -74.70 -26.64 71.41
CA VAL A 176 -73.95 -27.87 71.04
C VAL A 176 -73.83 -28.05 69.53
N LEU A 177 -74.91 -27.78 68.77
CA LEU A 177 -74.87 -27.89 67.30
C LEU A 177 -74.04 -26.75 66.68
N LYS A 178 -74.07 -25.54 67.26
CA LYS A 178 -73.23 -24.41 66.82
C LYS A 178 -71.75 -24.71 67.02
N ASP A 179 -71.37 -25.25 68.18
CA ASP A 179 -69.98 -25.63 68.47
C ASP A 179 -69.48 -26.74 67.54
N GLN A 180 -70.34 -27.72 67.22
CA GLN A 180 -69.99 -28.80 66.30
C GLN A 180 -69.88 -28.30 64.84
N LYS A 181 -70.78 -27.40 64.39
CA LYS A 181 -70.68 -26.74 63.08
C LYS A 181 -69.38 -25.93 62.95
N ALA A 182 -69.01 -25.18 63.98
CA ALA A 182 -67.75 -24.42 63.98
C ALA A 182 -66.51 -25.33 63.88
N LYS A 183 -66.53 -26.52 64.49
CA LYS A 183 -65.47 -27.53 64.31
C LYS A 183 -65.44 -28.06 62.87
N VAL A 184 -66.60 -28.36 62.29
CA VAL A 184 -66.69 -28.83 60.89
C VAL A 184 -66.21 -27.75 59.91
N GLU A 185 -66.60 -26.48 60.10
CA GLU A 185 -66.09 -25.37 59.28
C GLU A 185 -64.58 -25.19 59.40
N LYS A 186 -64.01 -25.33 60.61
CA LYS A 186 -62.55 -25.31 60.79
C LYS A 186 -61.88 -26.44 60.02
N ILE A 187 -62.36 -27.66 60.19
CA ILE A 187 -61.84 -28.85 59.47
C ILE A 187 -61.97 -28.66 57.96
N GLN A 188 -63.11 -28.15 57.48
CA GLN A 188 -63.35 -27.88 56.06
C GLN A 188 -62.36 -26.84 55.53
N SER A 189 -62.13 -25.75 56.29
CA SER A 189 -61.17 -24.71 55.92
C SER A 189 -59.72 -25.22 55.89
N GLU A 190 -59.36 -26.14 56.79
CA GLU A 190 -58.05 -26.80 56.81
C GLU A 190 -57.93 -27.78 55.64
N LEU A 191 -59.01 -28.48 55.29
CA LEU A 191 -59.06 -29.39 54.14
C LEU A 191 -58.94 -28.63 52.82
N ASP A 192 -59.58 -27.47 52.69
CA ASP A 192 -59.48 -26.61 51.51
C ASP A 192 -58.08 -26.00 51.36
N LYS A 193 -57.46 -25.58 52.48
CA LYS A 193 -56.06 -25.11 52.51
C LYS A 193 -55.09 -26.20 52.09
N THR A 194 -55.20 -27.39 52.70
CA THR A 194 -54.33 -28.52 52.36
C THR A 194 -54.54 -28.99 50.92
N SER A 195 -55.78 -29.01 50.42
CA SER A 195 -56.08 -29.28 49.00
C SER A 195 -55.42 -28.25 48.06
N SER A 196 -55.48 -26.97 48.42
CA SER A 196 -54.82 -25.89 47.66
C SER A 196 -53.30 -26.04 47.66
N ASP A 197 -52.70 -26.39 48.80
CA ASP A 197 -51.26 -26.64 48.93
C ASP A 197 -50.83 -27.88 48.13
N ILE A 198 -51.61 -28.97 48.17
CA ILE A 198 -51.38 -30.16 47.35
C ILE A 198 -51.35 -29.81 45.87
N ASN A 199 -52.33 -29.03 45.39
CA ASN A 199 -52.37 -28.59 44.00
C ASN A 199 -51.16 -27.70 43.65
N ARG A 200 -50.78 -26.78 44.54
CA ARG A 200 -49.59 -25.93 44.38
C ARG A 200 -48.31 -26.77 44.27
N HIS A 201 -48.14 -27.76 45.14
CA HIS A 201 -46.99 -28.66 45.10
C HIS A 201 -47.00 -29.56 43.86
N LYS A 202 -48.16 -30.04 43.42
CA LYS A 202 -48.30 -30.83 42.19
C LYS A 202 -47.87 -30.04 40.97
N VAL A 203 -48.27 -28.78 40.84
CA VAL A 203 -47.80 -27.89 39.77
C VAL A 203 -46.29 -27.72 39.85
N LYS A 204 -45.71 -27.45 41.03
CA LYS A 204 -44.26 -27.33 41.22
C LYS A 204 -43.51 -28.59 40.79
N ILE A 205 -44.00 -29.78 41.13
CA ILE A 205 -43.41 -31.06 40.71
C ILE A 205 -43.39 -31.14 39.18
N THR A 206 -44.52 -30.90 38.52
CA THR A 206 -44.57 -30.96 37.05
C THR A 206 -43.66 -29.93 36.37
N THR A 207 -43.46 -28.75 36.97
CA THR A 207 -42.51 -27.76 36.45
C THR A 207 -41.06 -28.21 36.64
N CYS A 208 -40.71 -28.78 37.80
CA CYS A 208 -39.38 -29.33 38.07
C CYS A 208 -39.07 -30.51 37.14
N GLU A 209 -40.02 -31.39 36.89
CA GLU A 209 -39.86 -32.51 35.94
C GLU A 209 -39.58 -32.02 34.51
N LYS A 210 -40.30 -30.98 34.05
CA LYS A 210 -40.04 -30.36 32.74
C LYS A 210 -38.65 -29.73 32.67
N LEU A 211 -38.22 -29.05 33.75
CA LEU A 211 -36.88 -28.47 33.84
C LEU A 211 -35.79 -29.53 33.83
N MET A 212 -35.97 -30.64 34.58
CA MET A 212 -35.01 -31.75 34.55
C MET A 212 -34.87 -32.35 33.16
N LYS A 213 -35.98 -32.55 32.42
CA LYS A 213 -35.93 -33.02 31.03
C LYS A 213 -35.19 -32.06 30.10
N LYS A 214 -35.38 -30.74 30.28
CA LYS A 214 -34.66 -29.72 29.49
C LYS A 214 -33.17 -29.71 29.79
N LEU A 215 -32.79 -29.76 31.08
CA LEU A 215 -31.40 -29.81 31.50
C LEU A 215 -30.71 -31.10 31.04
N ALA A 216 -31.37 -32.25 31.13
CA ALA A 216 -30.85 -33.51 30.61
C ALA A 216 -30.54 -33.45 29.11
N LYS A 217 -31.44 -32.88 28.30
CA LYS A 217 -31.18 -32.64 26.87
C LYS A 217 -29.99 -31.72 26.63
N GLY A 218 -29.90 -30.61 27.37
CA GLY A 218 -28.77 -29.68 27.27
C GLY A 218 -27.43 -30.33 27.64
N VAL A 219 -27.40 -31.20 28.64
CA VAL A 219 -26.20 -31.99 29.00
C VAL A 219 -25.80 -32.95 27.89
N GLU A 220 -26.77 -33.58 27.23
CA GLU A 220 -26.50 -34.51 26.13
C GLU A 220 -25.98 -33.80 24.87
N GLU A 221 -26.53 -32.63 24.54
CA GLU A 221 -26.03 -31.76 23.47
C GLU A 221 -24.60 -31.27 23.76
N ALA A 222 -24.32 -30.82 24.99
CA ALA A 222 -22.99 -30.37 25.41
C ALA A 222 -21.95 -31.50 25.35
N LYS A 223 -22.33 -32.75 25.69
CA LYS A 223 -21.46 -33.93 25.57
C LYS A 223 -21.09 -34.21 24.11
N LYS A 224 -22.05 -34.15 23.20
CA LYS A 224 -21.79 -34.33 21.75
C LYS A 224 -20.86 -33.24 21.20
N GLU A 225 -21.06 -32.00 21.63
CA GLU A 225 -20.18 -30.90 21.24
C GLU A 225 -18.75 -31.09 21.76
N MET A 226 -18.60 -31.54 23.01
CA MET A 226 -17.30 -31.86 23.60
C MET A 226 -16.57 -32.99 22.84
N GLU A 227 -17.27 -34.07 22.46
CA GLU A 227 -16.70 -35.14 21.65
C GLU A 227 -16.23 -34.64 20.27
N ASN A 228 -17.04 -33.79 19.61
CA ASN A 228 -16.67 -33.17 18.34
C ASN A 228 -15.42 -32.29 18.46
N LEU A 229 -15.33 -31.47 19.52
CA LEU A 229 -14.17 -30.62 19.79
C LEU A 229 -12.91 -31.43 20.06
N LEU A 230 -13.02 -32.56 20.78
CA LEU A 230 -11.90 -33.47 21.01
C LEU A 230 -11.40 -34.09 19.69
N ALA A 231 -12.31 -34.54 18.82
CA ALA A 231 -11.94 -35.06 17.51
C ALA A 231 -11.28 -34.00 16.60
N GLN A 232 -11.74 -32.75 16.65
CA GLN A 232 -11.09 -31.65 15.94
C GLN A 232 -9.69 -31.34 16.49
N LYS A 233 -9.52 -31.36 17.81
CA LYS A 233 -8.22 -31.16 18.46
C LYS A 233 -7.21 -32.23 18.04
N GLU A 234 -7.62 -33.50 17.97
CA GLU A 234 -6.74 -34.59 17.52
C GLU A 234 -6.30 -34.41 16.06
N LYS A 235 -7.21 -34.04 15.16
CA LYS A 235 -6.88 -33.71 13.76
C LYS A 235 -5.92 -32.53 13.66
N LEU A 236 -6.12 -31.49 14.47
CA LEU A 236 -5.23 -30.34 14.47
C LEU A 236 -3.83 -30.70 14.97
N MET A 237 -3.72 -31.57 15.98
CA MET A 237 -2.44 -32.07 16.46
C MET A 237 -1.72 -32.94 15.43
N SER A 238 -2.43 -33.75 14.64
CA SER A 238 -1.79 -34.54 13.58
C SER A 238 -1.22 -33.63 12.48
N VAL A 239 -1.99 -32.62 12.06
CA VAL A 239 -1.53 -31.62 11.09
C VAL A 239 -0.33 -30.84 11.62
N PHE A 240 -0.35 -30.44 12.90
CA PHE A 240 0.78 -29.75 13.53
C PHE A 240 2.07 -30.58 13.47
N LYS A 241 2.01 -31.87 13.81
CA LYS A 241 3.15 -32.79 13.72
C LYS A 241 3.67 -32.94 12.29
N GLU A 242 2.81 -32.91 11.28
CA GLU A 242 3.24 -32.95 9.88
C GLU A 242 3.94 -31.66 9.46
N ILE A 243 3.43 -30.51 9.88
CA ILE A 243 4.04 -29.20 9.62
C ILE A 243 5.41 -29.13 10.30
N GLU A 244 5.52 -29.58 11.56
CA GLU A 244 6.77 -29.60 12.31
C GLU A 244 7.85 -30.45 11.60
N LYS A 245 7.47 -31.64 11.11
CA LYS A 245 8.38 -32.47 10.30
C LYS A 245 8.84 -31.78 9.02
N LYS A 246 7.92 -31.10 8.31
CA LYS A 246 8.27 -30.36 7.09
C LYS A 246 9.18 -29.16 7.38
N ALA A 247 8.93 -28.45 8.48
CA ALA A 247 9.76 -27.33 8.92
C ALA A 247 11.20 -27.79 9.22
N PHE A 248 11.36 -28.96 9.87
CA PHE A 248 12.67 -29.53 10.15
C PHE A 248 13.44 -29.86 8.86
N LEU A 249 12.77 -30.46 7.86
CA LEU A 249 13.38 -30.75 6.56
C LEU A 249 13.86 -29.47 5.86
N VAL A 250 13.01 -28.44 5.81
CA VAL A 250 13.37 -27.14 5.21
C VAL A 250 14.55 -26.50 5.95
N GLN A 251 14.62 -26.63 7.27
CA GLN A 251 15.74 -26.11 8.06
C GLN A 251 17.05 -26.86 7.77
N GLU A 252 17.00 -28.18 7.55
CA GLU A 252 18.16 -28.97 7.15
C GLU A 252 18.66 -28.60 5.75
N ASP A 253 17.74 -28.44 4.79
CA ASP A 253 18.06 -28.03 3.42
C ASP A 253 18.64 -26.61 3.38
N TYR A 254 18.12 -25.69 4.21
CA TYR A 254 18.68 -24.36 4.37
C TYR A 254 20.13 -24.41 4.85
N LYS A 255 20.44 -25.23 5.86
CA LYS A 255 21.81 -25.40 6.37
C LYS A 255 22.76 -25.91 5.30
N LYS A 256 22.36 -26.95 4.56
CA LYS A 256 23.15 -27.50 3.44
C LYS A 256 23.40 -26.44 2.35
N THR A 257 22.38 -25.66 2.03
CA THR A 257 22.50 -24.58 1.03
C THR A 257 23.42 -23.46 1.53
N GLN A 258 23.35 -23.12 2.81
CA GLN A 258 24.23 -22.13 3.43
C GLN A 258 25.69 -22.59 3.40
N GLU A 259 25.96 -23.85 3.73
CA GLU A 259 27.30 -24.45 3.63
C GLU A 259 27.82 -24.39 2.18
N MET A 260 27.00 -24.73 1.17
CA MET A 260 27.39 -24.62 -0.24
C MET A 260 27.67 -23.18 -0.68
N ILE A 261 26.89 -22.21 -0.19
CA ILE A 261 27.13 -20.79 -0.46
C ILE A 261 28.49 -20.37 0.10
N ASP A 262 28.81 -20.78 1.33
CA ASP A 262 30.06 -20.39 1.97
C ASP A 262 31.27 -21.07 1.29
N THR A 263 31.17 -22.32 0.85
CA THR A 263 32.22 -22.96 0.04
C THR A 263 32.43 -22.26 -1.30
N HIS A 264 31.35 -21.87 -1.99
CA HIS A 264 31.47 -21.17 -3.27
C HIS A 264 32.00 -19.73 -3.12
N LYS A 265 31.74 -19.06 -2.00
CA LYS A 265 32.38 -17.77 -1.70
C LYS A 265 33.89 -17.91 -1.56
N GLU A 266 34.37 -18.93 -0.85
CA GLU A 266 35.81 -19.18 -0.72
C GLU A 266 36.47 -19.47 -2.09
N GLU A 267 35.83 -20.25 -2.95
CA GLU A 267 36.29 -20.49 -4.32
C GLU A 267 36.32 -19.21 -5.17
N LEU A 268 35.27 -18.38 -5.05
CA LEU A 268 35.18 -17.09 -5.73
C LEU A 268 36.31 -16.15 -5.30
N ASP A 269 36.64 -16.11 -4.00
CA ASP A 269 37.70 -15.23 -3.52
C ASP A 269 39.09 -15.72 -3.94
N LYS A 270 39.34 -17.04 -3.93
CA LYS A 270 40.57 -17.62 -4.51
C LYS A 270 40.72 -17.30 -6.01
N THR A 271 39.65 -17.47 -6.79
CA THR A 271 39.68 -17.18 -8.23
C THR A 271 39.86 -15.68 -8.51
N LYS A 272 39.28 -14.78 -7.69
CA LYS A 272 39.57 -13.33 -7.77
C LYS A 272 41.03 -13.01 -7.49
N GLU A 273 41.64 -13.64 -6.48
CA GLU A 273 43.06 -13.43 -6.18
C GLU A 273 43.94 -13.84 -7.36
N ASP A 274 43.67 -15.01 -7.96
CA ASP A 274 44.44 -15.50 -9.10
C ASP A 274 44.21 -14.67 -10.36
N TYR A 275 42.97 -14.19 -10.59
CA TYR A 275 42.68 -13.22 -11.64
C TYR A 275 43.48 -11.93 -11.45
N ASN A 276 43.54 -11.39 -10.23
CA ASN A 276 44.29 -10.17 -9.94
C ASN A 276 45.80 -10.35 -10.14
N LYS A 277 46.37 -11.50 -9.76
CA LYS A 277 47.78 -11.84 -10.05
C LYS A 277 48.02 -11.89 -11.55
N THR A 278 47.17 -12.60 -12.28
CA THR A 278 47.29 -12.74 -13.74
C THR A 278 47.17 -11.39 -14.44
N LYS A 279 46.23 -10.54 -13.99
CA LYS A 279 46.06 -9.18 -14.51
C LYS A 279 47.31 -8.33 -14.34
N LYS A 280 47.96 -8.36 -13.17
CA LYS A 280 49.23 -7.66 -12.94
C LYS A 280 50.31 -8.09 -13.91
N VAL A 281 50.46 -9.39 -14.13
CA VAL A 281 51.42 -9.94 -15.10
C VAL A 281 51.09 -9.48 -16.52
N VAL A 282 49.82 -9.46 -16.91
CA VAL A 282 49.39 -8.96 -18.23
C VAL A 282 49.70 -7.47 -18.38
N ASP A 283 49.43 -6.65 -17.36
CA ASP A 283 49.71 -5.22 -17.37
C ASP A 283 51.22 -4.94 -17.47
N GLU A 284 52.05 -5.71 -16.76
CA GLU A 284 53.53 -5.66 -16.85
C GLU A 284 54.03 -6.06 -18.25
N LEU A 285 53.53 -7.17 -18.79
CA LEU A 285 53.88 -7.62 -20.15
C LEU A 285 53.51 -6.57 -21.19
N ARG A 286 52.33 -5.95 -21.06
CA ARG A 286 51.88 -4.89 -21.98
C ARG A 286 52.76 -3.65 -21.92
N ALA A 287 53.27 -3.28 -20.73
CA ALA A 287 54.25 -2.21 -20.60
C ALA A 287 55.55 -2.55 -21.33
N THR A 288 56.07 -3.76 -21.16
CA THR A 288 57.28 -4.21 -21.86
C THR A 288 57.12 -4.32 -23.37
N GLU A 289 55.93 -4.71 -23.84
CA GLU A 289 55.57 -4.76 -25.26
C GLU A 289 55.64 -3.36 -25.88
N VAL A 290 55.05 -2.35 -25.23
CA VAL A 290 55.11 -0.95 -25.69
C VAL A 290 56.54 -0.43 -25.75
N ASP A 291 57.35 -0.70 -24.73
CA ASP A 291 58.77 -0.31 -24.71
C ASP A 291 59.57 -0.98 -25.84
N ALA A 292 59.30 -2.26 -26.11
CA ALA A 292 59.95 -3.00 -27.19
C ALA A 292 59.52 -2.46 -28.57
N GLU A 293 58.24 -2.14 -28.75
CA GLU A 293 57.69 -1.55 -29.97
C GLU A 293 58.34 -0.18 -30.26
N TYR A 294 58.50 0.65 -29.22
CA TYR A 294 59.16 1.96 -29.32
C TYR A 294 60.63 1.81 -29.75
N LYS A 295 61.39 0.92 -29.09
CA LYS A 295 62.79 0.62 -29.47
C LYS A 295 62.91 0.07 -30.89
N LEU A 296 61.96 -0.78 -31.31
CA LEU A 296 61.90 -1.30 -32.67
C LEU A 296 61.66 -0.18 -33.68
N GLN A 297 60.78 0.77 -33.36
CA GLN A 297 60.51 1.91 -34.24
C GLN A 297 61.72 2.82 -34.40
N ASP A 298 62.44 3.12 -33.32
CA ASP A 298 63.64 3.97 -33.36
C ASP A 298 64.81 3.28 -34.09
N THR A 299 65.03 1.99 -33.85
CA THR A 299 66.05 1.22 -34.61
C THR A 299 65.70 1.14 -36.10
N LYS A 300 64.42 1.01 -36.48
CA LYS A 300 63.98 1.08 -37.88
C LYS A 300 64.25 2.45 -38.51
N LYS A 301 64.06 3.56 -37.78
CA LYS A 301 64.39 4.91 -38.27
C LYS A 301 65.90 5.04 -38.52
N LEU A 302 66.71 4.65 -37.53
CA LEU A 302 68.17 4.66 -37.65
C LEU A 302 68.65 3.80 -38.83
N ALA A 303 68.08 2.60 -39.00
CA ALA A 303 68.41 1.73 -40.13
C ALA A 303 68.12 2.41 -41.48
N LYS A 304 66.96 3.08 -41.62
CA LYS A 304 66.62 3.84 -42.83
C LYS A 304 67.59 5.01 -43.07
N GLU A 305 67.99 5.73 -42.03
CA GLU A 305 68.96 6.83 -42.15
C GLU A 305 70.33 6.32 -42.62
N TRP A 306 70.82 5.23 -42.05
CA TRP A 306 72.07 4.60 -42.48
C TRP A 306 71.97 4.07 -43.91
N GLU A 307 70.84 3.48 -44.30
CA GLU A 307 70.62 3.03 -45.67
C GLU A 307 70.66 4.20 -46.67
N MET A 308 70.07 5.35 -46.32
CA MET A 308 70.15 6.58 -47.12
C MET A 308 71.59 7.10 -47.20
N LYS A 309 72.35 7.12 -46.09
CA LYS A 309 73.76 7.51 -46.08
C LYS A 309 74.61 6.59 -46.96
N VAL A 310 74.40 5.27 -46.89
CA VAL A 310 75.09 4.30 -47.75
C VAL A 310 74.77 4.55 -49.22
N LYS A 311 73.51 4.81 -49.58
CA LYS A 311 73.13 5.18 -50.95
C LYS A 311 73.81 6.47 -51.41
N ALA A 312 73.85 7.49 -50.55
CA ALA A 312 74.51 8.76 -50.84
C ALA A 312 76.03 8.60 -51.04
N TYR A 313 76.71 7.83 -50.17
CA TYR A 313 78.13 7.56 -50.31
C TYR A 313 78.44 6.70 -51.54
N LYS A 314 77.61 5.70 -51.87
CA LYS A 314 77.74 4.93 -53.12
C LYS A 314 77.61 5.82 -54.35
N LYS A 315 76.64 6.73 -54.37
CA LYS A 315 76.48 7.70 -55.45
C LYS A 315 77.70 8.61 -55.57
N ARG A 316 78.20 9.14 -54.45
CA ARG A 316 79.40 9.99 -54.42
C ARG A 316 80.66 9.24 -54.88
N LEU A 317 80.78 7.96 -54.55
CA LEU A 317 81.86 7.10 -55.04
C LEU A 317 81.79 6.91 -56.56
N ALA A 318 80.60 6.67 -57.10
CA ALA A 318 80.39 6.57 -58.55
C ALA A 318 80.70 7.91 -59.24
N ASP A 319 80.28 9.05 -58.66
CA ASP A 319 80.59 10.38 -59.18
C ASP A 319 82.11 10.65 -59.18
N ILE A 320 82.82 10.27 -58.11
CA ILE A 320 84.29 10.38 -58.04
C ILE A 320 84.95 9.47 -59.08
N GLN A 321 84.49 8.23 -59.25
CA GLN A 321 85.03 7.31 -60.26
C GLN A 321 84.83 7.83 -61.69
N THR A 322 83.65 8.40 -62.00
CA THR A 322 83.41 9.02 -63.32
C THR A 322 84.24 10.28 -63.52
N ASN A 323 84.43 11.11 -62.49
CA ASN A 323 85.30 12.29 -62.57
C ASN A 323 86.78 11.89 -62.69
N LEU A 324 87.23 10.84 -62.01
CA LEU A 324 88.59 10.32 -62.11
C LEU A 324 88.82 9.72 -63.50
N ALA A 325 87.84 9.01 -64.07
CA ALA A 325 87.90 8.57 -65.47
C ALA A 325 88.00 9.75 -66.45
N LYS A 326 87.23 10.83 -66.25
CA LYS A 326 87.32 12.06 -67.05
C LYS A 326 88.67 12.77 -66.89
N HIS A 327 89.19 12.84 -65.66
CA HIS A 327 90.49 13.42 -65.38
C HIS A 327 91.64 12.58 -65.92
N MET A 328 91.54 11.25 -65.93
CA MET A 328 92.52 10.36 -66.56
C MET A 328 92.49 10.48 -68.09
N ASP A 329 91.32 10.67 -68.69
CA ASP A 329 91.15 10.93 -70.13
C ASP A 329 91.66 12.33 -70.52
N GLN A 330 91.63 13.30 -69.60
CA GLN A 330 92.26 14.63 -69.74
C GLN A 330 93.77 14.63 -69.45
N LEU A 331 94.26 13.76 -68.56
CA LEU A 331 95.70 13.59 -68.26
C LEU A 331 96.48 12.87 -69.37
N GLN A 332 95.81 12.18 -70.28
CA GLN A 332 96.46 11.53 -71.43
C GLN A 332 96.68 12.49 -72.63
N LYS A 333 96.21 13.75 -72.55
CA LYS A 333 96.33 14.75 -73.63
C LYS A 333 97.31 15.90 -73.40
N ASP A 334 97.67 16.25 -72.17
CA ASP A 334 98.58 17.37 -71.93
C ASP A 334 99.62 17.03 -70.85
N ALA A 335 100.87 16.85 -71.27
CA ALA A 335 102.02 16.82 -70.37
C ALA A 335 102.28 18.22 -69.81
N ILE A 336 102.40 18.37 -68.48
CA ILE A 336 103.29 19.31 -67.74
C ILE A 336 103.04 19.23 -66.22
N ASP A 337 104.11 19.60 -65.50
CA ASP A 337 104.55 19.40 -64.12
C ASP A 337 103.68 19.81 -62.91
N PRO A 338 103.99 19.23 -61.73
CA PRO A 338 103.28 19.43 -60.47
C PRO A 338 104.04 20.37 -59.52
N GLU A 339 103.64 21.64 -59.39
CA GLU A 339 103.94 22.46 -58.21
C GLU A 339 103.20 23.81 -58.27
N LYS A 340 102.08 23.92 -57.53
CA LYS A 340 101.54 25.15 -56.91
C LYS A 340 100.24 24.82 -56.16
N LEU A 341 100.30 24.86 -54.84
CA LEU A 341 99.59 25.85 -54.01
C LEU A 341 98.06 25.59 -53.95
N LYS A 342 97.54 24.75 -53.05
CA LYS A 342 97.17 25.10 -51.65
C LYS A 342 96.90 26.59 -51.45
N GLU A 343 95.64 27.01 -51.52
CA GLU A 343 95.03 27.95 -50.56
C GLU A 343 93.50 28.10 -50.76
N THR A 344 92.82 28.14 -49.60
CA THR A 344 91.54 28.81 -49.25
C THR A 344 90.20 28.42 -49.88
N LEU A 345 89.23 28.16 -48.99
CA LEU A 345 87.85 28.70 -48.91
C LEU A 345 86.98 27.68 -48.12
N SER A 346 86.86 27.84 -46.79
CA SER A 346 85.84 28.64 -46.07
C SER A 346 84.54 27.87 -45.86
N ASP A 347 84.31 27.51 -44.59
CA ASP A 347 82.99 27.26 -44.03
C ASP A 347 82.04 28.41 -44.38
N GLU A 348 80.76 28.08 -44.60
CA GLU A 348 79.58 28.75 -44.02
C GLU A 348 78.35 28.50 -44.90
N HIS A 349 77.19 28.51 -44.23
CA HIS A 349 75.80 28.35 -44.71
C HIS A 349 75.17 26.96 -44.50
N LEU A 350 74.52 26.79 -43.35
CA LEU A 350 73.07 26.61 -43.27
C LEU A 350 72.65 26.46 -41.80
N ASN A 351 72.29 27.57 -41.16
CA ASN A 351 71.54 27.52 -39.91
C ASN A 351 70.52 28.67 -39.86
N GLU A 352 69.47 28.54 -40.67
CA GLU A 352 68.23 29.28 -40.49
C GLU A 352 67.06 28.32 -40.69
N MET A 353 66.41 27.94 -39.59
CA MET A 353 64.95 27.73 -39.52
C MET A 353 64.53 27.99 -38.08
N CYS A 354 63.85 29.12 -37.88
CA CYS A 354 63.53 29.75 -36.61
C CYS A 354 62.24 29.21 -35.94
N ASP A 355 61.81 27.97 -36.25
CA ASP A 355 60.55 27.41 -35.72
C ASP A 355 60.71 26.34 -34.64
N LEU A 356 61.87 25.69 -34.55
CA LEU A 356 62.07 24.60 -33.57
C LEU A 356 62.25 25.12 -32.13
N LYS A 357 62.96 26.25 -31.95
CA LYS A 357 63.23 26.82 -30.62
C LYS A 357 61.95 27.33 -29.92
N LYS A 358 61.06 28.00 -30.66
CA LYS A 358 59.78 28.49 -30.10
C LYS A 358 58.83 27.35 -29.74
N ALA A 359 58.80 26.29 -30.55
CA ALA A 359 58.02 25.09 -30.23
C ALA A 359 58.57 24.39 -28.96
N MET A 360 59.89 24.31 -28.79
CA MET A 360 60.52 23.74 -27.60
C MET A 360 60.27 24.58 -26.33
N GLU A 361 60.31 25.91 -26.42
CA GLU A 361 59.98 26.80 -25.29
C GLU A 361 58.50 26.70 -24.88
N MET A 362 57.59 26.56 -25.86
CA MET A 362 56.15 26.40 -25.59
C MET A 362 55.82 25.02 -24.99
N VAL A 363 56.52 23.98 -25.43
CA VAL A 363 56.44 22.64 -24.82
C VAL A 363 56.93 22.69 -23.37
N ALA A 364 58.05 23.36 -23.09
CA ALA A 364 58.57 23.50 -21.73
C ALA A 364 57.62 24.28 -20.80
N LEU A 365 56.94 25.31 -21.30
CA LEU A 365 55.93 26.06 -20.54
C LEU A 365 54.68 25.22 -20.24
N LEU A 366 54.20 24.43 -21.22
CA LEU A 366 53.06 23.54 -21.04
C LEU A 366 53.39 22.37 -20.09
N GLU A 367 54.60 21.82 -20.18
CA GLU A 367 55.10 20.81 -19.24
C GLU A 367 55.20 21.37 -17.81
N ALA A 368 55.64 22.62 -17.65
CA ALA A 368 55.65 23.30 -16.36
C ALA A 368 54.23 23.52 -15.80
N GLN A 369 53.27 23.95 -16.64
CA GLN A 369 51.86 24.10 -16.23
C GLN A 369 51.18 22.76 -15.89
N ILE A 370 51.48 21.68 -16.62
CA ILE A 370 50.98 20.32 -16.33
C ILE A 370 51.64 19.74 -15.07
N LYS A 371 52.83 20.21 -14.69
CA LYS A 371 53.50 19.78 -13.45
C LYS A 371 52.98 20.53 -12.23
N ASP A 372 52.60 21.80 -12.40
CA ASP A 372 52.05 22.66 -11.34
C ASP A 372 50.56 22.38 -11.08
N SER A 373 49.81 22.04 -12.13
CA SER A 373 48.50 21.40 -11.99
C SER A 373 48.71 19.91 -11.76
N SER A 374 48.54 19.40 -10.55
CA SER A 374 48.56 17.96 -10.28
C SER A 374 47.13 17.37 -10.35
N PRO A 375 46.58 17.06 -11.55
CA PRO A 375 45.24 16.52 -11.66
C PRO A 375 45.19 15.14 -11.01
N ASN A 376 44.38 15.02 -9.96
CA ASN A 376 44.15 13.74 -9.30
C ASN A 376 43.24 12.87 -10.20
N LEU A 377 43.84 12.05 -11.05
CA LEU A 377 43.13 11.13 -11.95
C LEU A 377 42.35 10.04 -11.20
N ASP A 378 42.66 9.78 -9.93
CA ASP A 378 41.94 8.82 -9.09
C ASP A 378 40.54 9.33 -8.70
N SER A 379 40.32 10.65 -8.71
CA SER A 379 39.02 11.25 -8.39
C SER A 379 37.88 10.78 -9.30
N ILE A 380 38.17 10.47 -10.57
CA ILE A 380 37.18 9.95 -11.53
C ILE A 380 36.81 8.49 -11.19
N ALA A 381 37.81 7.68 -10.82
CA ALA A 381 37.60 6.28 -10.43
C ALA A 381 36.87 6.20 -9.07
N GLU A 382 37.23 7.06 -8.12
CA GLU A 382 36.54 7.20 -6.83
C GLU A 382 35.09 7.65 -7.02
N TYR A 383 34.84 8.64 -7.88
CA TYR A 383 33.48 9.11 -8.17
C TYR A 383 32.63 7.98 -8.76
N ARG A 384 33.14 7.21 -9.72
CA ARG A 384 32.41 6.06 -10.27
C ARG A 384 32.07 5.00 -9.21
N THR A 385 33.02 4.72 -8.32
CA THR A 385 32.82 3.75 -7.23
C THR A 385 31.80 4.25 -6.21
N LYS A 386 31.90 5.52 -5.80
CA LYS A 386 30.96 6.17 -4.87
C LYS A 386 29.56 6.33 -5.48
N ALA A 387 29.46 6.64 -6.77
CA ALA A 387 28.18 6.75 -7.47
C ALA A 387 27.46 5.41 -7.56
N ARG A 388 28.19 4.31 -7.82
CA ARG A 388 27.63 2.96 -7.79
C ARG A 388 27.15 2.58 -6.39
N LEU A 389 27.99 2.78 -5.37
CA LEU A 389 27.64 2.48 -3.98
C LEU A 389 26.46 3.33 -3.50
N TYR A 390 26.38 4.60 -3.91
CA TYR A 390 25.23 5.45 -3.64
C TYR A 390 23.95 4.87 -4.28
N GLY A 391 24.01 4.43 -5.53
CA GLY A 391 22.88 3.77 -6.21
C GLY A 391 22.40 2.54 -5.44
N GLU A 392 23.30 1.63 -5.08
CA GLU A 392 22.99 0.44 -4.27
C GLU A 392 22.33 0.81 -2.94
N ARG A 393 22.85 1.83 -2.24
CA ARG A 393 22.28 2.31 -0.97
C ARG A 393 20.91 2.97 -1.12
N VAL A 394 20.68 3.68 -2.22
CA VAL A 394 19.36 4.27 -2.52
C VAL A 394 18.35 3.16 -2.79
N ASP A 395 18.75 2.11 -3.51
CA ASP A 395 17.87 0.97 -3.78
C ASP A 395 17.52 0.20 -2.49
N GLU A 396 18.51 -0.04 -1.61
CA GLU A 396 18.28 -0.61 -0.27
C GLU A 396 17.33 0.26 0.57
N LEU A 397 17.52 1.59 0.57
CA LEU A 397 16.67 2.52 1.30
C LEU A 397 15.24 2.52 0.75
N ASN A 398 15.09 2.46 -0.57
CA ASN A 398 13.78 2.41 -1.21
C ASN A 398 13.05 1.10 -0.88
N ALA A 399 13.76 -0.04 -0.91
CA ALA A 399 13.20 -1.33 -0.55
C ALA A 399 12.71 -1.37 0.91
N THR A 400 13.56 -0.94 1.85
CA THR A 400 13.19 -0.87 3.28
C THR A 400 12.06 0.13 3.55
N THR A 401 12.04 1.26 2.84
CA THR A 401 10.94 2.25 2.94
C THR A 401 9.63 1.65 2.44
N GLN A 402 9.67 0.86 1.36
CA GLN A 402 8.49 0.22 0.81
C GLN A 402 7.95 -0.88 1.74
N GLU A 403 8.82 -1.70 2.32
CA GLU A 403 8.43 -2.68 3.35
C GLU A 403 7.77 -2.01 4.55
N ARG A 404 8.34 -0.89 5.04
CA ARG A 404 7.75 -0.10 6.12
C ARG A 404 6.36 0.41 5.73
N ASP A 405 6.20 0.94 4.53
CA ASP A 405 4.93 1.49 4.07
C ASP A 405 3.86 0.41 3.89
N ASP A 406 4.24 -0.78 3.45
CA ASP A 406 3.31 -1.91 3.32
C ASP A 406 2.91 -2.47 4.70
N LEU A 407 3.84 -2.58 5.64
CA LEU A 407 3.53 -2.92 7.04
C LEU A 407 2.62 -1.87 7.70
N LYS A 408 2.85 -0.58 7.41
CA LYS A 408 2.00 0.50 7.92
C LYS A 408 0.58 0.41 7.35
N LYS A 409 0.42 0.15 6.05
CA LYS A 409 -0.89 -0.09 5.44
C LYS A 409 -1.61 -1.28 6.07
N LEU A 410 -0.89 -2.37 6.33
CA LEU A 410 -1.44 -3.55 6.99
C LEU A 410 -1.93 -3.22 8.41
N TYR A 411 -1.10 -2.52 9.19
CA TYR A 411 -1.44 -2.06 10.53
C TYR A 411 -2.66 -1.14 10.53
N ASP A 412 -2.70 -0.13 9.65
CA ASP A 412 -3.83 0.81 9.54
C ASP A 412 -5.11 0.07 9.11
N GLY A 413 -5.00 -0.91 8.23
CA GLY A 413 -6.11 -1.79 7.83
C GLY A 413 -6.65 -2.63 8.98
N LEU A 414 -5.78 -3.25 9.77
CA LEU A 414 -6.15 -4.02 10.96
C LEU A 414 -6.75 -3.14 12.05
N ARG A 415 -6.18 -1.95 12.28
CA ARG A 415 -6.70 -0.96 13.24
C ARG A 415 -8.11 -0.53 12.85
N LYS A 416 -8.34 -0.23 11.57
CA LYS A 416 -9.65 0.14 11.05
C LYS A 416 -10.66 -0.99 11.20
N ARG A 417 -10.29 -2.22 10.82
CA ARG A 417 -11.17 -3.39 10.97
C ARG A 417 -11.56 -3.64 12.43
N ARG A 418 -10.59 -3.54 13.35
CA ARG A 418 -10.84 -3.65 14.80
C ARG A 418 -11.81 -2.58 15.28
N LEU A 419 -11.65 -1.34 14.83
CA LEU A 419 -12.55 -0.23 15.17
C LEU A 419 -13.96 -0.46 14.64
N ASP A 420 -14.10 -0.86 13.37
CA ASP A 420 -15.40 -1.08 12.72
C ASP A 420 -16.17 -2.24 13.40
N GLU A 421 -15.50 -3.37 13.67
CA GLU A 421 -16.08 -4.52 14.37
C GLU A 421 -16.46 -4.16 15.82
N PHE A 422 -15.62 -3.40 16.52
CA PHE A 422 -15.92 -2.93 17.87
C PHE A 422 -17.12 -1.99 17.89
N MET A 423 -17.17 -0.99 17.02
CA MET A 423 -18.28 -0.02 16.96
C MET A 423 -19.60 -0.69 16.57
N ALA A 424 -19.58 -1.66 15.66
CA ALA A 424 -20.77 -2.43 15.31
C ALA A 424 -21.31 -3.21 16.52
N GLY A 425 -20.42 -3.90 17.26
CA GLY A 425 -20.78 -4.63 18.48
C GLY A 425 -21.24 -3.71 19.60
N PHE A 426 -20.52 -2.61 19.83
CA PHE A 426 -20.82 -1.60 20.84
C PHE A 426 -22.22 -1.00 20.62
N ASN A 427 -22.53 -0.57 19.39
CA ASN A 427 -23.84 -0.01 19.05
C ASN A 427 -24.97 -1.03 19.26
N LEU A 428 -24.74 -2.29 18.90
CA LEU A 428 -25.73 -3.36 19.09
C LEU A 428 -26.00 -3.60 20.59
N ILE A 429 -24.95 -3.68 21.40
CA ILE A 429 -25.05 -3.87 22.85
C ILE A 429 -25.74 -2.67 23.50
N SER A 430 -25.35 -1.44 23.15
CA SER A 430 -25.97 -0.21 23.67
C SER A 430 -27.46 -0.15 23.38
N LEU A 431 -27.88 -0.55 22.17
CA LEU A 431 -29.29 -0.59 21.80
C LEU A 431 -30.07 -1.64 22.61
N LYS A 432 -29.50 -2.84 22.78
CA LYS A 432 -30.12 -3.91 23.59
C LYS A 432 -30.16 -3.62 25.08
N LEU A 433 -29.13 -2.97 25.61
CA LEU A 433 -29.11 -2.50 26.99
C LEU A 433 -30.25 -1.52 27.25
N LYS A 434 -30.44 -0.53 26.35
CA LYS A 434 -31.50 0.47 26.46
C LYS A 434 -32.89 -0.17 26.45
N GLU A 435 -33.12 -1.09 25.50
CA GLU A 435 -34.37 -1.87 25.41
C GLU A 435 -34.63 -2.69 26.69
N MET A 436 -33.64 -3.45 27.17
CA MET A 436 -33.79 -4.30 28.35
C MET A 436 -34.01 -3.50 29.62
N TYR A 437 -33.25 -2.40 29.80
CA TYR A 437 -33.34 -1.59 31.01
C TYR A 437 -34.69 -0.86 31.09
N GLN A 438 -35.19 -0.32 29.98
CA GLN A 438 -36.52 0.28 29.91
C GLN A 438 -37.63 -0.74 30.23
N MET A 439 -37.49 -1.97 29.71
CA MET A 439 -38.47 -3.05 29.94
C MET A 439 -38.50 -3.48 31.41
N ILE A 440 -37.35 -3.57 32.08
CA ILE A 440 -37.26 -3.99 33.48
C ILE A 440 -37.72 -2.89 34.43
N THR A 441 -37.30 -1.65 34.19
CA THR A 441 -37.53 -0.54 35.14
C THR A 441 -38.81 0.25 34.90
N LEU A 442 -39.58 -0.09 33.85
CA LEU A 442 -40.88 0.51 33.52
C LEU A 442 -40.82 2.06 33.48
N GLY A 443 -39.75 2.61 32.88
CA GLY A 443 -39.56 4.05 32.71
C GLY A 443 -38.22 4.62 33.17
N GLY A 444 -37.21 3.78 33.43
CA GLY A 444 -35.80 4.19 33.54
C GLY A 444 -35.06 4.04 32.22
N ASP A 445 -33.95 4.75 32.06
CA ASP A 445 -33.06 4.71 30.89
C ASP A 445 -31.64 4.31 31.28
N ALA A 446 -30.89 3.71 30.36
CA ALA A 446 -29.51 3.31 30.52
C ALA A 446 -28.74 3.48 29.21
N GLU A 447 -27.54 4.07 29.27
CA GLU A 447 -26.70 4.36 28.11
C GLU A 447 -25.22 4.08 28.40
N LEU A 448 -24.53 3.55 27.39
CA LEU A 448 -23.08 3.37 27.37
C LEU A 448 -22.47 4.44 26.48
N GLU A 449 -21.55 5.22 27.01
CA GLU A 449 -20.86 6.30 26.30
C GLU A 449 -19.36 6.01 26.24
N LEU A 450 -18.75 6.28 25.08
CA LEU A 450 -17.30 6.22 24.92
C LEU A 450 -16.69 7.48 25.54
N VAL A 451 -15.64 7.32 26.35
CA VAL A 451 -14.93 8.46 26.94
C VAL A 451 -14.20 9.25 25.86
N ASP A 452 -13.55 8.53 24.94
CA ASP A 452 -12.93 9.10 23.73
C ASP A 452 -13.68 8.59 22.49
N SER A 453 -14.24 9.52 21.72
CA SER A 453 -14.97 9.23 20.49
C SER A 453 -14.07 8.96 19.27
N LEU A 454 -12.79 9.35 19.35
CA LEU A 454 -11.80 9.14 18.29
C LEU A 454 -11.08 7.80 18.43
N ASP A 455 -10.77 7.39 19.66
CA ASP A 455 -10.17 6.09 19.96
C ASP A 455 -10.88 5.38 21.13
N PRO A 456 -11.82 4.46 20.86
CA PRO A 456 -12.57 3.78 21.91
C PRO A 456 -11.73 2.85 22.80
N PHE A 457 -10.44 2.65 22.48
CA PHE A 457 -9.56 1.75 23.22
C PHE A 457 -8.63 2.46 24.21
N SER A 458 -8.63 3.80 24.25
CA SER A 458 -7.74 4.59 25.12
C SER A 458 -8.29 4.70 26.55
N GLU A 459 -9.46 5.29 26.70
CA GLU A 459 -10.03 5.71 27.99
C GLU A 459 -11.24 4.88 28.43
N GLY A 460 -11.74 4.00 27.55
CA GLY A 460 -12.79 3.02 27.85
C GLY A 460 -14.22 3.55 27.71
N VAL A 461 -15.15 2.93 28.45
CA VAL A 461 -16.60 3.15 28.35
C VAL A 461 -17.17 3.56 29.71
N VAL A 462 -17.97 4.62 29.74
CA VAL A 462 -18.73 5.06 30.90
C VAL A 462 -20.16 4.53 30.82
N PHE A 463 -20.63 3.97 31.94
CA PHE A 463 -21.98 3.49 32.06
C PHE A 463 -22.84 4.46 32.88
N SER A 464 -23.80 5.09 32.21
CA SER A 464 -24.69 6.09 32.76
C SER A 464 -26.11 5.55 32.82
N VAL A 465 -26.76 5.73 33.96
CA VAL A 465 -28.10 5.18 34.21
C VAL A 465 -29.01 6.26 34.78
N ARG A 466 -30.26 6.26 34.34
CA ARG A 466 -31.32 7.14 34.80
C ARG A 466 -32.48 6.30 35.37
N PRO A 467 -32.53 6.10 36.70
CA PRO A 467 -33.66 5.44 37.32
C PRO A 467 -34.98 6.20 37.11
N PRO A 468 -36.14 5.54 37.20
CA PRO A 468 -37.44 6.19 37.04
C PRO A 468 -37.58 7.40 37.96
N LYS A 469 -38.00 8.54 37.40
CA LYS A 469 -38.15 9.82 38.11
C LYS A 469 -36.88 10.39 38.75
N LYS A 470 -35.68 9.92 38.36
CA LYS A 470 -34.38 10.48 38.80
C LYS A 470 -33.57 11.05 37.62
N SER A 471 -32.48 11.76 37.94
CA SER A 471 -31.50 12.28 36.97
C SER A 471 -30.48 11.21 36.58
N TRP A 472 -29.78 11.45 35.47
CA TRP A 472 -28.65 10.64 35.03
C TRP A 472 -27.54 10.62 36.08
N LYS A 473 -27.03 9.42 36.39
CA LYS A 473 -25.87 9.22 37.25
C LYS A 473 -24.97 8.11 36.70
N ASN A 474 -23.68 8.26 36.95
CA ASN A 474 -22.72 7.16 36.75
C ASN A 474 -23.07 6.01 37.72
N ILE A 475 -22.97 4.77 37.25
CA ILE A 475 -23.31 3.59 38.03
C ILE A 475 -22.56 3.48 39.36
N ALA A 476 -21.32 3.97 39.43
CA ALA A 476 -20.52 3.96 40.67
C ALA A 476 -21.17 4.77 41.81
N ASN A 477 -22.07 5.70 41.49
CA ASN A 477 -22.74 6.59 42.43
C ASN A 477 -24.19 6.17 42.74
N LEU A 478 -24.60 4.97 42.33
CA LEU A 478 -25.93 4.42 42.61
C LEU A 478 -25.90 3.50 43.84
N SER A 479 -27.08 3.29 44.43
CA SER A 479 -27.28 2.26 45.46
C SER A 479 -27.03 0.88 44.87
N GLY A 480 -26.50 -0.08 45.64
CA GLY A 480 -26.06 -1.38 45.13
C GLY A 480 -27.15 -2.36 44.65
N GLY A 481 -28.39 -1.90 44.47
CA GLY A 481 -29.55 -2.73 44.08
C GLY A 481 -30.09 -2.39 42.70
#